data_AF-A0A964ZG40-F1
#
_entry.id   AF-A0A964ZG40-F1
#
_cell.length_a   1.000
_cell.length_b   1.000
_cell.length_c   1.000
_cell.angle_alpha   90.00
_cell.angle_beta   90.00
_cell.angle_gamma   90.00
#
_symmetry.space_group_name_H-M   'P 1'
#
loop_
_entity.id
_entity.type
_entity.pdbx_description
1 polymer ?
#
loop_
_entity_poly.entity_id
_entity_poly.type
_entity_poly.pdbx_seq_one_letter_code
_entity_poly.pdbx_strand_id
1 'polypeptide(L)'
;KHKKAQEAGMVSRGVNLPATATQAQVEQAVAELVADKEVHGILVQLPLPKHLDTEAVLGLLPAEKDVDGLTERSLGRLVRGVKGHVPCTPLGVMRLLQSYKIETKGKRAVVIGRSALVGLPQMLLLVGRAADATVTVAHKSTSDMIEVCRESDIIIAAAGAARMVTAAHVKPGATVIDVGVTRIDNKIVGDVDFDAVQSIAGAITPMPGGTGPMTIACLLENTLEAARMLGAI
;
A
#
# COMPACT_ATOMS: atom_id res chain seq x y z
N LYS A 1 8.94 -9.36 -7.52
CA LYS A 1 7.59 -9.52 -8.11
C LYS A 1 7.56 -10.71 -9.08
N HIS A 2 8.32 -10.71 -10.19
CA HIS A 2 8.39 -11.86 -11.15
C HIS A 2 8.56 -13.25 -10.52
N LYS A 3 9.59 -13.45 -9.67
CA LYS A 3 9.82 -14.72 -8.97
C LYS A 3 8.61 -15.19 -8.15
N LYS A 4 7.96 -14.26 -7.44
CA LYS A 4 6.79 -14.57 -6.61
C LYS A 4 5.54 -14.89 -7.44
N ALA A 5 5.36 -14.23 -8.58
CA ALA A 5 4.31 -14.58 -9.53
C ALA A 5 4.50 -16.02 -10.05
N GLN A 6 5.72 -16.39 -10.45
CA GLN A 6 6.04 -17.74 -10.90
C GLN A 6 5.83 -18.80 -9.80
N GLU A 7 6.28 -18.53 -8.57
CA GLU A 7 6.02 -19.39 -7.40
C GLU A 7 4.53 -19.60 -7.13
N ALA A 8 3.69 -18.61 -7.45
CA ALA A 8 2.23 -18.68 -7.32
C ALA A 8 1.53 -19.27 -8.56
N GLY A 9 2.28 -19.78 -9.54
CA GLY A 9 1.72 -20.36 -10.77
C GLY A 9 1.21 -19.33 -11.78
N MET A 10 1.58 -18.05 -11.63
CA MET A 10 1.19 -16.97 -12.54
C MET A 10 2.26 -16.73 -13.60
N VAL A 11 1.82 -16.44 -14.83
CA VAL A 11 2.70 -15.97 -15.91
C VAL A 11 3.03 -14.49 -15.66
N SER A 12 4.31 -14.14 -15.77
CA SER A 12 4.78 -12.77 -15.57
C SER A 12 5.60 -12.30 -16.75
N ARG A 13 5.13 -11.26 -17.45
CA ARG A 13 5.80 -10.61 -18.58
C ARG A 13 6.47 -9.33 -18.11
N GLY A 14 7.78 -9.23 -18.29
CA GLY A 14 8.54 -8.01 -17.99
C GLY A 14 8.76 -7.16 -19.24
N VAL A 15 8.46 -5.87 -19.15
CA VAL A 15 8.81 -4.86 -20.17
C VAL A 15 9.79 -3.88 -19.55
N ASN A 16 11.06 -3.95 -19.94
CA ASN A 16 12.11 -3.09 -19.43
C ASN A 16 12.45 -2.01 -20.45
N LEU A 17 12.24 -0.75 -20.08
CA LEU A 17 12.61 0.41 -20.90
C LEU A 17 13.83 1.10 -20.28
N PRO A 18 14.73 1.69 -21.10
CA PRO A 18 15.88 2.42 -20.57
C PRO A 18 15.42 3.67 -19.80
N ALA A 19 16.24 4.15 -18.86
CA ALA A 19 15.95 5.39 -18.12
C ALA A 19 15.81 6.63 -19.03
N THR A 20 16.30 6.55 -20.27
CA THR A 20 16.19 7.60 -21.30
C THR A 20 14.95 7.45 -22.18
N ALA A 21 14.07 6.48 -21.91
CA ALA A 21 12.85 6.29 -22.69
C ALA A 21 11.98 7.56 -22.66
N THR A 22 11.34 7.85 -23.79
CA THR A 22 10.43 8.99 -23.93
C THR A 22 9.05 8.64 -23.38
N GLN A 23 8.24 9.67 -23.09
CA GLN A 23 6.85 9.50 -22.68
C GLN A 23 6.08 8.59 -23.65
N ALA A 24 6.16 8.87 -24.96
CA ALA A 24 5.48 8.10 -25.99
C ALA A 24 5.90 6.62 -26.02
N GLN A 25 7.19 6.31 -25.76
CA GLN A 25 7.65 4.92 -25.70
C GLN A 25 7.06 4.16 -24.52
N VAL A 26 6.94 4.83 -23.36
CA VAL A 26 6.34 4.23 -22.16
C VAL A 26 4.84 4.04 -22.35
N GLU A 27 4.14 5.05 -22.85
CA GLU A 27 2.71 4.99 -23.13
C GLU A 27 2.37 3.92 -24.16
N GLN A 28 3.17 3.80 -25.23
CA GLN A 28 3.00 2.75 -26.24
C GLN A 28 3.14 1.34 -25.64
N ALA A 29 4.17 1.11 -24.82
CA ALA A 29 4.37 -0.17 -24.15
C ALA A 29 3.20 -0.53 -23.22
N VAL A 30 2.64 0.45 -22.51
CA VAL A 30 1.46 0.25 -21.67
C VAL A 30 0.21 -0.02 -22.52
N ALA A 31 0.00 0.74 -23.58
CA ALA A 31 -1.14 0.56 -24.48
C ALA A 31 -1.16 -0.85 -25.11
N GLU A 32 0.00 -1.38 -25.50
CA GLU A 32 0.14 -2.75 -26.01
C GLU A 32 -0.29 -3.79 -24.97
N LEU A 33 0.12 -3.64 -23.71
CA LEU A 33 -0.30 -4.54 -22.61
C LEU A 33 -1.79 -4.40 -22.28
N VAL A 34 -2.34 -3.19 -22.38
CA VAL A 34 -3.78 -2.95 -22.16
C VAL A 34 -4.60 -3.66 -23.23
N ALA A 35 -4.18 -3.60 -24.50
CA ALA A 35 -4.87 -4.23 -25.62
C ALA A 35 -4.74 -5.76 -25.66
N ASP A 36 -3.69 -6.31 -25.05
CA ASP A 36 -3.42 -7.75 -25.01
C ASP A 36 -4.45 -8.50 -24.12
N LYS A 37 -5.17 -9.46 -24.69
CA LYS A 37 -6.21 -10.23 -23.99
C LYS A 37 -5.61 -11.27 -23.03
N GLU A 38 -4.36 -11.67 -23.23
CA GLU A 38 -3.65 -12.61 -22.34
C GLU A 38 -3.09 -11.90 -21.09
N VAL A 39 -3.12 -10.57 -21.05
CA VAL A 39 -2.66 -9.76 -19.93
C VAL A 39 -3.83 -9.37 -19.04
N HIS A 40 -3.91 -9.99 -17.86
CA HIS A 40 -4.99 -9.74 -16.90
C HIS A 40 -4.68 -8.59 -15.92
N GLY A 41 -3.40 -8.32 -15.68
CA GLY A 41 -2.96 -7.34 -14.69
C GLY A 41 -1.70 -6.62 -15.14
N ILE A 42 -1.68 -5.31 -14.93
CA ILE A 42 -0.59 -4.40 -15.30
C ILE A 42 -0.15 -3.65 -14.05
N LEU A 43 1.16 -3.68 -13.82
CA LEU A 43 1.82 -2.87 -12.79
C LEU A 43 2.87 -1.99 -13.46
N VAL A 44 2.81 -0.69 -13.17
CA VAL A 44 3.87 0.26 -13.54
C VAL A 44 4.76 0.46 -12.32
N GLN A 45 6.06 0.14 -12.44
CA GLN A 45 6.99 0.24 -11.31
C GLN A 45 7.35 1.70 -11.06
N LEU A 46 6.93 2.22 -9.90
CA LEU A 46 7.24 3.58 -9.44
C LEU A 46 8.51 3.63 -8.55
N PRO A 47 9.18 4.79 -8.43
CA PRO A 47 8.93 6.01 -9.22
C PRO A 47 9.43 5.89 -10.66
N LEU A 48 8.73 6.52 -11.60
CA LEU A 48 9.25 6.73 -12.95
C LEU A 48 10.36 7.81 -12.96
N PRO A 49 11.24 7.81 -13.97
CA PRO A 49 12.13 8.94 -14.25
C PRO A 49 11.41 10.30 -14.23
N LYS A 50 12.07 11.33 -13.69
CA LYS A 50 11.45 12.65 -13.43
C LYS A 50 10.92 13.38 -14.67
N HIS A 51 11.42 13.05 -15.86
CA HIS A 51 10.97 13.65 -17.12
C HIS A 51 9.69 13.01 -17.68
N LEU A 52 9.16 11.97 -17.03
CA LEU A 52 7.94 11.28 -17.43
C LEU A 52 6.76 11.72 -16.57
N ASP A 53 5.62 11.87 -17.21
CA ASP A 53 4.35 12.10 -16.54
C ASP A 53 3.78 10.75 -16.06
N THR A 54 3.83 10.54 -14.75
CA THR A 54 3.35 9.31 -14.11
C THR A 54 1.84 9.16 -14.21
N GLU A 55 1.08 10.25 -14.05
CA GLU A 55 -0.38 10.20 -14.08
C GLU A 55 -0.88 9.93 -15.50
N ALA A 56 -0.23 10.49 -16.52
CA ALA A 56 -0.52 10.16 -17.91
C ALA A 56 -0.33 8.67 -18.20
N VAL A 57 0.77 8.06 -17.73
CA VAL A 57 1.02 6.61 -17.90
C VAL A 57 0.01 5.77 -17.14
N LEU A 58 -0.27 6.10 -15.87
CA LEU A 58 -1.24 5.36 -15.06
C LEU A 58 -2.67 5.49 -15.63
N GLY A 59 -3.04 6.66 -16.16
CA GLY A 59 -4.36 6.91 -16.75
C GLY A 59 -4.71 6.03 -17.96
N LEU A 60 -3.72 5.38 -18.59
CA LEU A 60 -3.93 4.41 -19.66
C LEU A 60 -4.48 3.07 -19.14
N LEU A 61 -4.26 2.74 -17.87
CA LEU A 61 -4.67 1.45 -17.32
C LEU A 61 -6.20 1.43 -17.09
N PRO A 62 -6.93 0.44 -17.63
CA PRO A 62 -8.30 0.21 -17.21
C PRO A 62 -8.32 -0.29 -15.76
N ALA A 63 -9.35 0.08 -15.01
CA ALA A 63 -9.45 -0.25 -13.59
C ALA A 63 -9.48 -1.78 -13.34
N GLU A 64 -9.90 -2.57 -14.33
CA GLU A 64 -9.93 -4.03 -14.27
C GLU A 64 -8.52 -4.65 -14.33
N LYS A 65 -7.56 -3.98 -14.98
CA LYS A 65 -6.17 -4.43 -15.11
C LYS A 65 -5.20 -3.69 -14.18
N ASP A 66 -5.64 -2.66 -13.46
CA ASP A 66 -4.83 -1.89 -12.51
C ASP A 66 -4.62 -2.67 -11.20
N VAL A 67 -3.78 -3.70 -11.25
CA VAL A 67 -3.57 -4.62 -10.11
C VAL A 67 -2.81 -4.00 -8.94
N ASP A 68 -2.20 -2.83 -9.13
CA ASP A 68 -1.60 -2.04 -8.05
C ASP A 68 -2.60 -1.05 -7.43
N GLY A 69 -3.79 -0.88 -8.05
CA GLY A 69 -4.88 -0.06 -7.55
C GLY A 69 -4.59 1.45 -7.49
N LEU A 70 -3.64 1.93 -8.30
CA LEU A 70 -3.08 3.29 -8.18
C LEU A 70 -3.76 4.32 -9.09
N THR A 71 -4.59 3.88 -10.03
CA THR A 71 -5.29 4.82 -10.93
C THR A 71 -6.40 5.58 -10.22
N GLU A 72 -6.72 6.77 -10.72
CA GLU A 72 -7.89 7.55 -10.26
C GLU A 72 -9.19 6.73 -10.32
N ARG A 73 -9.34 5.87 -11.33
CA ARG A 73 -10.51 5.00 -11.50
C ARG A 73 -10.61 3.95 -10.40
N SER A 74 -9.49 3.28 -10.06
CA SER A 74 -9.45 2.31 -8.96
C SER A 74 -9.69 2.98 -7.61
N LEU A 75 -9.04 4.11 -7.35
CA LEU A 75 -9.25 4.87 -6.11
C LEU A 75 -10.68 5.39 -6.01
N GLY A 76 -11.27 5.87 -7.12
CA GLY A 76 -12.67 6.27 -7.19
C GLY A 76 -13.63 5.13 -6.86
N ARG A 77 -13.35 3.91 -7.36
CA ARG A 77 -14.12 2.70 -6.99
C ARG A 77 -14.02 2.40 -5.50
N LEU A 78 -12.82 2.46 -4.92
CA LEU A 78 -12.60 2.28 -3.49
C LEU A 78 -13.41 3.27 -2.65
N VAL A 79 -13.35 4.56 -2.97
CA VAL A 79 -14.12 5.61 -2.26
C VAL A 79 -15.63 5.35 -2.36
N ARG A 80 -16.11 4.89 -3.51
CA ARG A 80 -17.54 4.61 -3.74
C ARG A 80 -18.00 3.27 -3.17
N GLY A 81 -17.10 2.45 -2.62
CA GLY A 81 -17.40 1.08 -2.20
C GLY A 81 -17.81 0.17 -3.35
N VAL A 82 -17.38 0.48 -4.58
CA VAL A 82 -17.60 -0.33 -5.78
C VAL A 82 -16.47 -1.36 -5.87
N LYS A 83 -16.81 -2.58 -6.30
CA LYS A 83 -15.81 -3.64 -6.50
C LYS A 83 -14.72 -3.17 -7.47
N GLY A 84 -13.47 -3.33 -7.07
CA GLY A 84 -12.29 -2.95 -7.85
C GLY A 84 -11.00 -3.25 -7.08
N HIS A 85 -9.86 -2.98 -7.71
CA HIS A 85 -8.55 -3.19 -7.08
C HIS A 85 -8.26 -2.13 -6.03
N VAL A 86 -7.62 -2.56 -4.96
CA VAL A 86 -7.19 -1.71 -3.83
C VAL A 86 -5.68 -1.62 -3.85
N PRO A 87 -5.09 -0.45 -3.51
CA PRO A 87 -3.64 -0.32 -3.35
C PRO A 87 -3.02 -1.45 -2.53
N CYS A 88 -2.01 -2.11 -3.10
CA CYS A 88 -1.49 -3.37 -2.55
C CYS A 88 -0.93 -3.23 -1.12
N THR A 89 -0.27 -2.12 -0.82
CA THR A 89 0.27 -1.89 0.53
C THR A 89 -0.83 -1.71 1.58
N PRO A 90 -1.81 -0.80 1.39
CA PRO A 90 -2.99 -0.72 2.25
C PRO A 90 -3.76 -2.03 2.39
N LEU A 91 -3.97 -2.77 1.29
CA LEU A 91 -4.59 -4.10 1.35
C LEU A 91 -3.76 -5.07 2.20
N GLY A 92 -2.43 -5.05 2.04
CA GLY A 92 -1.50 -5.86 2.84
C GLY A 92 -1.59 -5.59 4.34
N VAL A 93 -1.74 -4.32 4.74
CA VAL A 93 -1.99 -3.95 6.14
C VAL A 93 -3.30 -4.57 6.64
N MET A 94 -4.39 -4.46 5.87
CA MET A 94 -5.67 -5.07 6.25
C MET A 94 -5.57 -6.60 6.37
N ARG A 95 -4.82 -7.25 5.48
CA ARG A 95 -4.56 -8.70 5.53
C ARG A 95 -3.74 -9.09 6.76
N LEU A 96 -2.77 -8.27 7.19
CA LEU A 96 -2.03 -8.50 8.44
C LEU A 96 -2.96 -8.39 9.65
N LEU A 97 -3.73 -7.31 9.76
CA LEU A 97 -4.69 -7.12 10.84
C LEU A 97 -5.66 -8.31 10.94
N GLN A 98 -6.19 -8.75 9.80
CA GLN A 98 -7.08 -9.91 9.72
C GLN A 98 -6.37 -11.22 10.15
N SER A 99 -5.18 -11.50 9.61
CA SER A 99 -4.46 -12.75 9.86
C SER A 99 -4.04 -12.91 11.31
N TYR A 100 -3.67 -11.80 11.96
CA TYR A 100 -3.30 -11.76 13.37
C TYR A 100 -4.50 -11.50 14.30
N LYS A 101 -5.72 -11.47 13.75
CA LYS A 101 -6.97 -11.29 14.50
C LYS A 101 -6.99 -10.01 15.35
N ILE A 102 -6.38 -8.94 14.83
CA ILE A 102 -6.45 -7.62 15.45
C ILE A 102 -7.86 -7.07 15.23
N GLU A 103 -8.58 -6.83 16.33
CA GLU A 103 -9.92 -6.25 16.27
C GLU A 103 -9.84 -4.79 15.80
N THR A 104 -10.53 -4.45 14.71
CA THR A 104 -10.61 -3.07 14.19
C THR A 104 -11.93 -2.40 14.52
N LYS A 105 -13.01 -3.18 14.65
CA LYS A 105 -14.38 -2.67 14.82
C LYS A 105 -14.50 -1.84 16.10
N GLY A 106 -14.93 -0.60 15.95
CA GLY A 106 -15.09 0.35 17.07
C GLY A 106 -13.79 0.85 17.68
N LYS A 107 -12.62 0.42 17.17
CA LYS A 107 -11.31 0.89 17.66
C LYS A 107 -10.95 2.24 17.08
N ARG A 108 -10.11 2.97 17.79
CA ARG A 108 -9.49 4.21 17.29
C ARG A 108 -8.22 3.85 16.53
N ALA A 109 -8.15 4.25 15.27
CA ALA A 109 -6.96 4.09 14.45
C ALA A 109 -6.40 5.46 14.04
N VAL A 110 -5.09 5.61 14.06
CA VAL A 110 -4.40 6.74 13.42
C VAL A 110 -3.61 6.26 12.22
N VAL A 111 -3.73 6.98 11.11
CA VAL A 111 -2.86 6.82 9.94
C VAL A 111 -1.94 8.04 9.87
N ILE A 112 -0.64 7.82 10.07
CA ILE A 112 0.38 8.87 10.00
C ILE A 112 0.91 8.91 8.57
N GLY A 113 0.59 9.97 7.84
CA GLY A 113 0.87 10.10 6.42
C GLY A 113 -0.43 10.11 5.61
N ARG A 114 -0.44 10.92 4.55
CA ARG A 114 -1.62 11.16 3.69
C ARG A 114 -1.30 11.08 2.21
N SER A 115 -0.34 10.24 1.84
CA SER A 115 -0.03 9.98 0.43
C SER A 115 -1.21 9.31 -0.27
N ALA A 116 -1.37 9.57 -1.57
CA ALA A 116 -2.37 8.90 -2.39
C ALA A 116 -2.10 7.38 -2.53
N LEU A 117 -0.85 6.96 -2.40
CA LEU A 117 -0.44 5.56 -2.55
C LEU A 117 -0.73 4.69 -1.31
N VAL A 118 -0.68 5.28 -0.12
CA VAL A 118 -0.77 4.52 1.14
C VAL A 118 -1.72 5.17 2.14
N GLY A 119 -1.42 6.38 2.60
CA GLY A 119 -2.10 6.97 3.75
C GLY A 119 -3.61 7.17 3.54
N LEU A 120 -4.00 7.80 2.44
CA LEU A 120 -5.42 8.04 2.14
C LEU A 120 -6.20 6.74 1.88
N PRO A 121 -5.71 5.80 1.02
CA PRO A 121 -6.41 4.52 0.85
C PRO A 121 -6.46 3.69 2.14
N GLN A 122 -5.42 3.72 2.98
CA GLN A 122 -5.43 3.03 4.27
C GLN A 122 -6.54 3.54 5.18
N MET A 123 -6.72 4.86 5.25
CA MET A 123 -7.82 5.48 6.00
C MET A 123 -9.18 5.01 5.46
N LEU A 124 -9.37 4.98 4.14
CA LEU A 124 -10.61 4.51 3.50
C LEU A 124 -10.93 3.04 3.84
N LEU A 125 -9.91 2.18 3.89
CA LEU A 125 -10.10 0.77 4.24
C LEU A 125 -10.46 0.58 5.72
N LEU A 126 -9.85 1.37 6.62
CA LEU A 126 -10.11 1.29 8.06
C LEU A 126 -11.50 1.83 8.43
N VAL A 127 -11.95 2.93 7.80
CA VAL A 127 -13.30 3.47 8.02
C VAL A 127 -14.38 2.65 7.31
N GLY A 128 -14.00 1.87 6.30
CA GLY A 128 -14.93 1.04 5.54
C GLY A 128 -15.63 0.00 6.42
N ARG A 129 -16.83 -0.41 6.01
CA ARG A 129 -17.72 -1.34 6.75
C ARG A 129 -17.08 -2.69 7.12
N ALA A 130 -16.03 -3.09 6.43
CA ALA A 130 -15.31 -4.34 6.74
C ALA A 130 -14.43 -4.20 8.00
N ALA A 131 -13.98 -2.99 8.32
CA ALA A 131 -13.10 -2.70 9.44
C ALA A 131 -13.79 -1.91 10.56
N ASP A 132 -14.76 -1.04 10.22
CA ASP A 132 -15.59 -0.27 11.17
C ASP A 132 -14.76 0.49 12.24
N ALA A 133 -13.58 1.01 11.88
CA ALA A 133 -12.73 1.78 12.80
C ALA A 133 -13.09 3.28 12.78
N THR A 134 -12.86 3.95 13.92
CA THR A 134 -12.82 5.42 13.97
C THR A 134 -11.42 5.87 13.60
N VAL A 135 -11.25 6.64 12.52
CA VAL A 135 -9.92 6.92 11.95
C VAL A 135 -9.56 8.40 12.02
N THR A 136 -8.37 8.70 12.54
CA THR A 136 -7.72 10.01 12.45
C THR A 136 -6.55 9.95 11.46
N VAL A 137 -6.38 10.97 10.62
CA VAL A 137 -5.22 11.10 9.74
C VAL A 137 -4.29 12.18 10.29
N ALA A 138 -3.06 11.78 10.63
CA ALA A 138 -2.03 12.69 11.10
C ALA A 138 -1.00 12.95 9.99
N HIS A 139 -0.37 14.12 10.02
CA HIS A 139 0.67 14.50 9.06
C HIS A 139 1.64 15.50 9.67
N LYS A 140 2.64 15.96 8.89
CA LYS A 140 3.69 16.90 9.32
C LYS A 140 3.22 18.24 9.93
N SER A 141 1.93 18.54 9.86
CA SER A 141 1.35 19.78 10.39
C SER A 141 0.38 19.52 11.55
N THR A 142 0.25 18.27 11.99
CA THR A 142 -0.45 17.90 13.22
C THR A 142 0.42 18.36 14.40
N SER A 143 -0.08 19.29 15.21
CA SER A 143 0.66 19.92 16.31
C SER A 143 0.85 19.01 17.54
N ASP A 144 -0.06 18.06 17.72
CA ASP A 144 -0.27 17.22 18.89
C ASP A 144 -0.08 15.72 18.54
N MET A 145 0.88 15.42 17.67
CA MET A 145 1.12 14.06 17.12
C MET A 145 1.18 12.96 18.19
N ILE A 146 1.85 13.23 19.32
CA ILE A 146 1.98 12.27 20.42
C ILE A 146 0.62 11.93 21.04
N GLU A 147 -0.22 12.94 21.29
CA GLU A 147 -1.54 12.75 21.92
C GLU A 147 -2.48 11.99 20.98
N VAL A 148 -2.53 12.39 19.71
CA VAL A 148 -3.30 11.70 18.67
C VAL A 148 -2.92 10.22 18.57
N CYS A 149 -1.61 9.90 18.64
CA CYS A 149 -1.15 8.51 18.61
C CYS A 149 -1.51 7.74 19.90
N ARG A 150 -1.39 8.36 21.08
CA ARG A 150 -1.70 7.72 22.37
C ARG A 150 -3.20 7.41 22.55
N GLU A 151 -4.08 8.16 21.90
CA GLU A 151 -5.51 7.86 21.91
C GLU A 151 -5.89 6.69 21.00
N SER A 152 -4.96 6.20 20.17
CA SER A 152 -5.24 5.20 19.15
C SER A 152 -4.90 3.79 19.64
N ASP A 153 -5.80 2.85 19.35
CA ASP A 153 -5.59 1.42 19.54
C ASP A 153 -4.75 0.82 18.41
N ILE A 154 -4.78 1.44 17.23
CA ILE A 154 -4.05 1.02 16.02
C ILE A 154 -3.30 2.23 15.46
N ILE A 155 -2.00 2.11 15.24
CA ILE A 155 -1.15 3.12 14.61
C ILE A 155 -0.62 2.56 13.30
N ILE A 156 -0.95 3.20 12.17
CA ILE A 156 -0.33 2.91 10.87
C ILE A 156 0.67 4.02 10.55
N ALA A 157 1.97 3.71 10.56
CA ALA A 157 3.04 4.64 10.25
C ALA A 157 3.40 4.56 8.75
N ALA A 158 3.07 5.58 7.98
CA ALA A 158 3.21 5.64 6.53
C ALA A 158 3.68 7.03 6.03
N ALA A 159 4.55 7.68 6.80
CA ALA A 159 5.08 9.01 6.55
C ALA A 159 6.38 9.00 5.72
N GLY A 160 7.12 7.89 5.73
CA GLY A 160 8.44 7.81 5.09
C GLY A 160 9.49 8.66 5.81
N ALA A 161 9.46 8.67 7.14
CA ALA A 161 10.38 9.40 8.01
C ALA A 161 10.92 8.46 9.09
N ALA A 162 12.19 8.07 8.93
CA ALA A 162 12.85 7.08 9.77
C ALA A 162 12.67 7.34 11.28
N ARG A 163 12.19 6.32 12.00
CA ARG A 163 12.10 6.28 13.47
C ARG A 163 11.34 7.44 14.11
N MET A 164 10.41 8.06 13.38
CA MET A 164 9.61 9.16 13.92
C MET A 164 8.65 8.70 15.03
N VAL A 165 8.10 7.49 14.91
CA VAL A 165 7.19 6.90 15.90
C VAL A 165 8.04 6.22 16.98
N THR A 166 8.19 6.92 18.10
CA THR A 166 8.93 6.45 19.29
C THR A 166 7.99 5.91 20.37
N ALA A 167 8.55 5.35 21.45
CA ALA A 167 7.82 4.95 22.66
C ALA A 167 6.83 5.99 23.18
N ALA A 168 7.12 7.29 23.03
CA ALA A 168 6.25 8.36 23.48
C ALA A 168 4.88 8.35 22.77
N HIS A 169 4.82 7.90 21.52
CA HIS A 169 3.62 7.91 20.69
C HIS A 169 2.67 6.74 21.00
N VAL A 170 3.17 5.67 21.61
CA VAL A 170 2.47 4.39 21.65
C VAL A 170 1.80 4.18 23.00
N LYS A 171 0.48 3.98 22.99
CA LYS A 171 -0.28 3.53 24.15
C LYS A 171 0.05 2.06 24.46
N PRO A 172 0.17 1.66 25.75
CA PRO A 172 0.35 0.26 26.13
C PRO A 172 -0.71 -0.66 25.49
N GLY A 173 -0.27 -1.72 24.83
CA GLY A 173 -1.14 -2.70 24.17
C GLY A 173 -1.64 -2.30 22.79
N ALA A 174 -1.29 -1.11 22.26
CA ALA A 174 -1.66 -0.71 20.91
C ALA A 174 -1.01 -1.59 19.83
N THR A 175 -1.66 -1.71 18.67
CA THR A 175 -1.10 -2.34 17.47
C THR A 175 -0.36 -1.30 16.64
N VAL A 176 0.88 -1.56 16.27
CA VAL A 176 1.71 -0.65 15.48
C VAL A 176 2.12 -1.32 14.16
N ILE A 177 1.68 -0.75 13.04
CA ILE A 177 2.02 -1.23 11.70
C ILE A 177 2.94 -0.21 11.04
N ASP A 178 4.17 -0.62 10.77
CA ASP A 178 5.20 0.16 10.08
C ASP A 178 5.16 -0.12 8.58
N VAL A 179 4.74 0.89 7.82
CA VAL A 179 4.70 0.91 6.35
C VAL A 179 5.85 1.76 5.79
N GLY A 180 6.54 2.51 6.64
CA GLY A 180 7.61 3.42 6.28
C GLY A 180 8.79 2.71 5.64
N VAL A 181 9.33 3.29 4.59
CA VAL A 181 10.58 2.82 3.97
C VAL A 181 11.50 4.01 3.77
N THR A 182 12.50 4.12 4.65
CA THR A 182 13.61 5.06 4.51
C THR A 182 14.90 4.28 4.28
N ARG A 183 15.77 4.76 3.38
CA ARG A 183 17.09 4.17 3.16
C ARG A 183 18.16 4.99 3.88
N ILE A 184 18.88 4.37 4.79
CA ILE A 184 20.02 4.96 5.53
C ILE A 184 21.17 3.98 5.43
N ASP A 185 22.33 4.40 4.92
CA ASP A 185 23.54 3.57 4.77
C ASP A 185 23.27 2.21 4.11
N ASN A 186 22.48 2.22 3.02
CA ASN A 186 22.01 1.04 2.28
C ASN A 186 21.15 0.04 3.09
N LYS A 187 20.72 0.40 4.30
CA LYS A 187 19.76 -0.35 5.10
C LYS A 187 18.37 0.25 4.98
N ILE A 188 17.36 -0.62 5.05
CA ILE A 188 15.96 -0.21 5.13
C ILE A 188 15.62 0.01 6.60
N VAL A 189 15.11 1.20 6.91
CA VAL A 189 14.64 1.59 8.23
C VAL A 189 13.20 2.07 8.08
N GLY A 190 12.34 1.68 9.02
CA GLY A 190 10.94 2.07 9.03
C GLY A 190 10.67 3.39 9.72
N ASP A 191 9.40 3.78 9.74
CA ASP A 191 8.94 4.99 10.43
C ASP A 191 8.91 4.80 11.96
N VAL A 192 8.96 3.55 12.43
CA VAL A 192 8.87 3.20 13.85
C VAL A 192 10.26 2.88 14.42
N ASP A 193 10.54 3.43 15.60
CA ASP A 193 11.66 2.98 16.43
C ASP A 193 11.31 1.64 17.11
N PHE A 194 11.49 0.55 16.35
CA PHE A 194 11.04 -0.79 16.75
C PHE A 194 11.55 -1.19 18.14
N ASP A 195 12.83 -0.96 18.43
CA ASP A 195 13.45 -1.39 19.68
C ASP A 195 12.83 -0.68 20.90
N ALA A 196 12.50 0.60 20.75
CA ALA A 196 11.87 1.39 21.80
C ALA A 196 10.37 1.08 21.96
N VAL A 197 9.70 0.65 20.88
CA VAL A 197 8.24 0.46 20.85
C VAL A 197 7.81 -0.96 21.19
N GLN A 198 8.62 -1.98 20.86
CA GLN A 198 8.22 -3.40 20.96
C GLN A 198 7.81 -3.85 22.37
N SER A 199 8.33 -3.21 23.43
CA SER A 199 8.01 -3.53 24.82
C SER A 199 6.70 -2.91 25.31
N ILE A 200 6.13 -1.97 24.54
CA ILE A 200 4.91 -1.22 24.87
C ILE A 200 3.74 -1.70 24.02
N ALA A 201 3.99 -1.90 22.72
CA ALA A 201 2.98 -2.34 21.77
C ALA A 201 2.47 -3.75 22.10
N GLY A 202 1.17 -3.98 21.93
CA GLY A 202 0.59 -5.32 22.01
C GLY A 202 0.92 -6.16 20.77
N ALA A 203 1.09 -5.50 19.62
CA ALA A 203 1.57 -6.09 18.38
C ALA A 203 2.34 -5.04 17.57
N ILE A 204 3.42 -5.45 16.90
CA ILE A 204 4.23 -4.56 16.06
C ILE A 204 4.77 -5.31 14.84
N THR A 205 4.76 -4.67 13.67
CA THR A 205 5.44 -5.21 12.48
C THR A 205 6.93 -4.83 12.45
N PRO A 206 7.84 -5.76 12.12
CA PRO A 206 9.24 -5.41 11.90
C PRO A 206 9.44 -4.69 10.57
N MET A 207 10.49 -3.87 10.49
CA MET A 207 10.98 -3.32 9.23
C MET A 207 12.49 -3.58 9.09
N PRO A 208 12.93 -4.34 8.07
CA PRO A 208 12.15 -5.04 7.04
C PRO A 208 11.42 -6.30 7.55
N GLY A 209 10.55 -6.88 6.71
CA GLY A 209 9.93 -8.19 6.93
C GLY A 209 8.46 -8.17 7.35
N GLY A 210 7.90 -7.00 7.68
CA GLY A 210 6.48 -6.83 7.98
C GLY A 210 5.63 -6.58 6.75
N THR A 211 5.40 -5.31 6.43
CA THR A 211 4.46 -4.86 5.38
C THR A 211 4.95 -5.09 3.95
N GLY A 212 6.26 -5.01 3.70
CA GLY A 212 6.85 -5.19 2.36
C GLY A 212 6.52 -6.51 1.66
N PRO A 213 6.67 -7.68 2.32
CA PRO A 213 6.23 -8.97 1.75
C PRO A 213 4.73 -9.00 1.40
N MET A 214 3.89 -8.32 2.20
CA MET A 214 2.45 -8.27 1.99
C MET A 214 2.07 -7.44 0.78
N THR A 215 2.79 -6.36 0.48
CA THR A 215 2.60 -5.61 -0.78
C THR A 215 2.73 -6.54 -2.00
N ILE A 216 3.71 -7.45 -1.99
CA ILE A 216 3.88 -8.39 -3.11
C ILE A 216 2.80 -9.46 -3.09
N ALA A 217 2.42 -9.99 -1.92
CA ALA A 217 1.34 -10.97 -1.84
C ALA A 217 0.00 -10.41 -2.35
N CYS A 218 -0.34 -9.19 -1.95
CA CYS A 218 -1.57 -8.51 -2.37
C CYS A 218 -1.55 -8.09 -3.85
N LEU A 219 -0.38 -7.84 -4.44
CA LEU A 219 -0.26 -7.69 -5.89
C LEU A 219 -0.68 -8.97 -6.64
N LEU A 220 -0.24 -10.14 -6.15
CA LEU A 220 -0.64 -11.42 -6.74
C LEU A 220 -2.12 -11.69 -6.51
N GLU A 221 -2.63 -11.37 -5.31
CA GLU A 221 -4.06 -11.46 -4.99
C GLU A 221 -4.91 -10.60 -5.96
N ASN A 222 -4.54 -9.33 -6.17
CA ASN A 222 -5.21 -8.45 -7.12
C ASN A 222 -5.08 -8.98 -8.57
N THR A 223 -3.95 -9.56 -8.93
CA THR A 223 -3.74 -10.16 -10.27
C THR A 223 -4.67 -11.36 -10.49
N LEU A 224 -4.85 -12.21 -9.48
CA LEU A 224 -5.81 -13.31 -9.53
C LEU A 224 -7.25 -12.80 -9.65
N GLU A 225 -7.59 -11.77 -8.90
CA GLU A 225 -8.93 -11.18 -8.97
C GLU A 225 -9.18 -10.49 -10.31
N ALA A 226 -8.17 -9.85 -10.91
CA ALA A 226 -8.26 -9.27 -12.24
C ALA A 226 -8.58 -10.34 -13.29
N ALA A 227 -7.91 -11.51 -13.22
CA ALA A 227 -8.20 -12.64 -14.11
C ALA A 227 -9.66 -13.11 -13.99
N ARG A 228 -10.19 -13.22 -12.76
CA ARG A 228 -11.62 -13.55 -12.53
C ARG A 228 -12.57 -12.49 -13.07
N MET A 229 -12.28 -11.21 -12.82
CA MET A 229 -13.10 -10.09 -13.31
C MET A 229 -13.17 -10.05 -14.85
N LEU A 230 -12.10 -10.49 -15.52
CA LEU A 230 -12.01 -10.59 -16.97
C LEU A 230 -12.56 -11.92 -17.52
N GLY A 231 -13.02 -12.84 -16.67
CA GLY A 231 -13.58 -14.12 -17.07
C GLY A 231 -12.55 -15.14 -17.58
N ALA A 232 -11.28 -14.99 -17.21
CA ALA A 232 -10.22 -15.91 -17.60
C ALA A 232 -10.20 -17.20 -16.76
N ILE A 233 -10.75 -17.14 -15.54
CA ILE A 233 -10.88 -18.25 -14.58
C ILE A 233 -12.16 -18.13 -13.75
#